data_AF-A0A7C1FQN5-F1
#
_entry.id   AF-A0A7C1FQN5-F1
#
_cell.length_a   1.000
_cell.length_b   1.000
_cell.length_c   1.000
_cell.angle_alpha   90.00
_cell.angle_beta   90.00
_cell.angle_gamma   90.00
#
_symmetry.space_group_name_H-M   'P 1'
#
loop_
_entity.id
_entity.type
_entity.pdbx_description
1 polymer ?
#
loop_
_entity_poly.entity_id
_entity_poly.type
_entity_poly.pdbx_seq_one_letter_code
_entity_poly.pdbx_strand_id
1 'polypeptide(L)'
;MGQANDVHYQHHAMMPPGAIGNWQLLRGGPLPGWFQPVEIKAPHGALISLAEAGTFSEPKRPPLKVGLLIGQVYRLKVMNIPLHEGQEVFPTIELIDRTYAPPGQELRFPIPIDLTYEDLQLALAGKFVTRVVYLEDPRRALPVAEDKGGRRWFEVAAGQDPLAAADLLGRPVAIIRLGGRAPDRSAPDAKFLFGCPPVQHYAMSPQAPAPNSGRLRRSDPAAEPQPTPAVKPP
;
A
#
# COMPACT_ATOMS: atom_id res chain seq x y z
N MET A 1 38.15 17.24 2.25
CA MET A 1 38.16 15.82 1.87
C MET A 1 36.72 15.36 1.81
N GLY A 2 36.21 15.06 0.61
CA GLY A 2 34.82 14.72 0.38
C GLY A 2 34.50 13.30 0.86
N GLN A 3 33.34 13.15 1.50
CA GLN A 3 32.58 11.91 1.45
C GLN A 3 31.49 12.14 0.41
N ALA A 4 31.74 11.64 -0.80
CA ALA A 4 30.65 11.35 -1.72
C ALA A 4 29.80 10.27 -1.04
N ASN A 5 28.54 10.59 -0.74
CA ASN A 5 27.55 9.58 -0.42
C ASN A 5 27.47 8.66 -1.64
N ASP A 6 28.04 7.47 -1.52
CA ASP A 6 28.00 6.43 -2.53
C ASP A 6 26.57 5.88 -2.56
N VAL A 7 25.70 6.58 -3.30
CA VAL A 7 24.32 6.14 -3.55
C VAL A 7 24.44 4.97 -4.53
N HIS A 8 24.53 3.75 -4.02
CA HIS A 8 24.60 2.57 -4.88
C HIS A 8 23.28 2.38 -5.64
N TYR A 9 23.22 2.91 -6.87
CA TYR A 9 22.14 2.74 -7.86
C TYR A 9 22.11 1.31 -8.45
N GLN A 10 22.18 0.28 -7.62
CA GLN A 10 22.19 -1.10 -8.10
C GLN A 10 20.78 -1.65 -8.37
N HIS A 11 19.73 -0.95 -7.92
CA HIS A 11 18.33 -1.37 -8.11
C HIS A 11 17.61 -0.43 -9.07
N HIS A 12 16.91 -1.01 -10.05
CA HIS A 12 16.09 -0.28 -10.99
C HIS A 12 14.68 -0.88 -11.12
N ALA A 13 13.66 -0.05 -11.33
CA ALA A 13 12.27 -0.54 -11.41
C ALA A 13 12.04 -1.55 -12.55
N MET A 14 12.86 -1.50 -13.59
CA MET A 14 12.83 -2.42 -14.74
C MET A 14 13.47 -3.79 -14.47
N MET A 15 14.07 -4.02 -13.30
CA MET A 15 14.55 -5.34 -12.92
C MET A 15 13.42 -6.38 -12.94
N PRO A 16 13.73 -7.66 -13.20
CA PRO A 16 12.73 -8.72 -13.13
C PRO A 16 12.02 -8.73 -11.77
N PRO A 17 10.69 -8.98 -11.74
CA PRO A 17 9.98 -9.10 -10.47
C PRO A 17 10.65 -10.09 -9.52
N GLY A 18 10.85 -9.67 -8.28
CA GLY A 18 11.44 -10.47 -7.20
C GLY A 18 12.95 -10.31 -7.05
N ALA A 19 13.62 -9.68 -8.02
CA ALA A 19 15.05 -9.43 -7.91
C ALA A 19 15.35 -8.52 -6.71
N ILE A 20 14.63 -7.39 -6.59
CA ILE A 20 14.89 -6.40 -5.54
C ILE A 20 14.52 -6.97 -4.17
N GLY A 21 13.37 -7.63 -4.08
CA GLY A 21 12.95 -8.31 -2.86
C GLY A 21 13.96 -9.34 -2.36
N ASN A 22 14.49 -10.18 -3.25
CA ASN A 22 15.51 -11.16 -2.90
C ASN A 22 16.83 -10.50 -2.44
N TRP A 23 17.26 -9.44 -3.11
CA TRP A 23 18.43 -8.65 -2.69
C TRP A 23 18.25 -8.06 -1.28
N GLN A 24 17.07 -7.54 -0.96
CA GLN A 24 16.76 -7.01 0.37
C GLN A 24 16.81 -8.10 1.46
N LEU A 25 16.32 -9.30 1.16
CA LEU A 25 16.42 -10.44 2.08
C LEU A 25 17.87 -10.89 2.30
N LEU A 26 18.69 -10.90 1.25
CA LEU A 26 20.12 -11.24 1.34
C LEU A 26 20.92 -10.22 2.15
N ARG A 27 20.54 -8.94 2.09
CA ARG A 27 21.13 -7.87 2.92
C ARG A 27 20.88 -8.08 4.41
N GLY A 28 19.85 -8.84 4.77
CA GLY A 28 19.48 -9.16 6.15
C GLY A 28 18.66 -8.06 6.84
N GLY A 29 18.54 -8.13 8.17
CA GLY A 29 17.72 -7.21 8.97
C GLY A 29 16.33 -7.77 9.31
N PRO A 30 15.40 -6.95 9.82
CA PRO A 30 14.11 -7.39 10.36
C PRO A 30 13.05 -7.60 9.27
N LEU A 31 13.43 -8.17 8.13
CA LEU A 31 12.59 -8.41 6.95
C LEU A 31 12.21 -9.88 6.74
N PRO A 32 13.13 -10.86 6.88
CA PRO A 32 12.78 -12.26 6.65
C PRO A 32 11.65 -12.74 7.57
N GLY A 33 10.67 -13.45 6.99
CA GLY A 33 9.52 -13.97 7.74
C GLY A 33 8.44 -12.94 8.08
N TRP A 34 8.62 -11.66 7.74
CA TRP A 34 7.66 -10.62 8.06
C TRP A 34 6.52 -10.55 7.05
N PHE A 35 5.29 -10.72 7.53
CA PHE A 35 4.07 -10.43 6.77
C PHE A 35 3.69 -8.97 6.95
N GLN A 36 3.85 -8.18 5.89
CA GLN A 36 3.45 -6.78 5.87
C GLN A 36 1.97 -6.67 5.45
N PRO A 37 1.09 -6.06 6.26
CA PRO A 37 -0.25 -5.75 5.84
C PRO A 37 -0.26 -4.83 4.62
N VAL A 38 -1.08 -5.17 3.64
CA VAL A 38 -1.38 -4.37 2.46
C VAL A 38 -2.89 -4.21 2.31
N GLU A 39 -3.30 -3.10 1.73
CA GLU A 39 -4.70 -2.84 1.36
C GLU A 39 -4.79 -2.61 -0.14
N ILE A 40 -5.34 -3.59 -0.85
CA ILE A 40 -5.43 -3.59 -2.31
C ILE A 40 -6.77 -2.99 -2.72
N LYS A 41 -6.72 -1.89 -3.46
CA LYS A 41 -7.89 -1.18 -3.98
C LYS A 41 -7.95 -1.31 -5.49
N ALA A 42 -9.15 -1.31 -6.03
CA ALA A 42 -9.43 -1.28 -7.45
C ALA A 42 -10.72 -0.49 -7.70
N PRO A 43 -11.04 -0.10 -8.95
CA PRO A 43 -12.21 0.70 -9.27
C PRO A 43 -13.50 -0.01 -8.86
N HIS A 44 -14.55 0.77 -8.57
CA HIS A 44 -15.86 0.22 -8.22
C HIS A 44 -16.35 -0.76 -9.30
N GLY A 45 -16.79 -1.96 -8.90
CA GLY A 45 -17.20 -3.02 -9.80
C GLY A 45 -16.11 -4.05 -10.09
N ALA A 46 -14.83 -3.67 -10.04
CA ALA A 46 -13.73 -4.60 -10.24
C ALA A 46 -13.69 -5.68 -9.15
N LEU A 47 -13.25 -6.87 -9.54
CA LEU A 47 -13.01 -8.01 -8.65
C LEU A 47 -11.53 -8.38 -8.67
N ILE A 48 -11.03 -8.85 -7.54
CA ILE A 48 -9.63 -9.22 -7.35
C ILE A 48 -9.56 -10.68 -6.87
N SER A 49 -8.73 -11.47 -7.55
CA SER A 49 -8.29 -12.80 -7.11
C SER A 49 -6.79 -12.79 -6.88
N LEU A 50 -6.34 -13.46 -5.82
CA LEU A 50 -4.92 -13.66 -5.51
C LEU A 50 -4.46 -15.02 -6.07
N ALA A 51 -3.25 -15.10 -6.57
CA ALA A 51 -2.63 -16.38 -6.90
C ALA A 51 -2.23 -17.11 -5.61
N GLU A 52 -2.91 -18.21 -5.31
CA GLU A 52 -2.75 -19.00 -4.09
C GLU A 52 -2.90 -20.49 -4.44
N ALA A 53 -2.08 -21.35 -3.82
CA ALA A 53 -2.14 -22.81 -4.00
C ALA A 53 -2.16 -23.28 -5.48
N GLY A 54 -1.42 -22.61 -6.36
CA GLY A 54 -1.30 -22.97 -7.77
C GLY A 54 -2.47 -22.54 -8.66
N THR A 55 -3.41 -21.76 -8.14
CA THR A 55 -4.56 -21.23 -8.90
C THR A 55 -4.86 -19.79 -8.47
N PHE A 56 -5.88 -19.17 -9.07
CA PHE A 56 -6.46 -17.94 -8.57
C PHE A 56 -7.57 -18.23 -7.57
N SER A 57 -7.56 -17.53 -6.44
CA SER A 57 -8.60 -17.64 -5.41
C SER A 57 -9.94 -17.08 -5.89
N GLU A 58 -11.01 -17.37 -5.14
CA GLU A 58 -12.34 -16.84 -5.42
C GLU A 58 -12.33 -15.31 -5.56
N PRO A 59 -12.99 -14.74 -6.58
CA PRO A 59 -13.03 -13.29 -6.78
C PRO A 59 -13.64 -12.55 -5.58
N LYS A 60 -12.92 -11.58 -5.04
CA LYS A 60 -13.37 -10.73 -3.92
C LYS A 60 -13.48 -9.27 -4.35
N ARG A 61 -14.41 -8.54 -3.73
CA ARG A 61 -14.58 -7.10 -3.95
C ARG A 61 -13.49 -6.32 -3.17
N PRO A 62 -12.85 -5.30 -3.78
CA PRO A 62 -11.96 -4.40 -3.05
C PRO A 62 -12.72 -3.53 -2.03
N PRO A 63 -12.05 -2.97 -1.02
CA PRO A 63 -10.63 -3.15 -0.71
C PRO A 63 -10.34 -4.53 -0.06
N LEU A 64 -9.23 -5.16 -0.44
CA LEU A 64 -8.74 -6.39 0.19
C LEU A 64 -7.60 -6.09 1.15
N LYS A 65 -7.74 -6.51 2.41
CA LYS A 65 -6.67 -6.41 3.40
C LYS A 65 -6.06 -7.79 3.68
N VAL A 66 -4.80 -7.95 3.31
CA VAL A 66 -4.04 -9.21 3.47
C VAL A 66 -2.62 -8.90 3.91
N GLY A 67 -1.94 -9.87 4.51
CA GLY A 67 -0.51 -9.81 4.80
C GLY A 67 0.26 -10.52 3.71
N LEU A 68 1.27 -9.83 3.17
CA LEU A 68 2.18 -10.36 2.16
C LEU A 68 3.59 -10.46 2.75
N LEU A 69 4.27 -11.56 2.48
CA LEU A 69 5.63 -11.81 2.91
C LEU A 69 6.61 -10.92 2.13
N ILE A 70 7.50 -10.25 2.85
CA ILE A 70 8.52 -9.39 2.24
C ILE A 70 9.50 -10.22 1.42
N GLY A 71 9.92 -9.64 0.29
CA GLY A 71 10.85 -10.23 -0.65
C GLY A 71 10.23 -11.19 -1.67
N GLN A 72 8.91 -11.40 -1.60
CA GLN A 72 8.16 -12.26 -2.52
C GLN A 72 7.40 -11.46 -3.56
N VAL A 73 7.05 -12.12 -4.67
CA VAL A 73 6.22 -11.57 -5.75
C VAL A 73 4.85 -12.22 -5.72
N TYR A 74 3.81 -11.41 -5.58
CA TYR A 74 2.43 -11.84 -5.56
C TYR A 74 1.77 -11.54 -6.89
N ARG A 75 1.20 -12.57 -7.53
CA ARG A 75 0.38 -12.42 -8.72
C ARG A 75 -1.08 -12.18 -8.33
N LEU A 76 -1.70 -11.23 -9.01
CA LEU A 76 -3.13 -10.93 -8.93
C LEU A 76 -3.79 -11.22 -10.27
N LYS A 77 -5.11 -11.40 -10.23
CA LYS A 77 -6.01 -11.31 -11.37
C LYS A 77 -7.07 -10.27 -11.04
N VAL A 78 -7.17 -9.23 -11.88
CA VAL A 78 -8.21 -8.20 -11.81
C VAL A 78 -9.17 -8.43 -12.95
N MET A 79 -10.46 -8.50 -12.65
CA MET A 79 -11.53 -8.76 -13.60
C MET A 79 -12.73 -7.86 -13.33
N ASN A 80 -13.73 -7.91 -14.21
CA ASN A 80 -14.92 -7.06 -14.13
C ASN A 80 -14.56 -5.56 -14.07
N ILE A 81 -13.56 -5.16 -14.87
CA ILE A 81 -13.07 -3.79 -14.95
C ILE A 81 -14.17 -2.94 -15.62
N PRO A 82 -14.57 -1.78 -15.05
CA PRO A 82 -15.65 -0.97 -15.61
C PRO A 82 -15.45 -0.61 -17.08
N LEU A 83 -16.48 -0.78 -17.91
CA LEU A 83 -16.44 -0.53 -19.37
C LEU A 83 -15.49 -1.48 -20.14
N HIS A 84 -14.92 -2.47 -19.45
CA HIS A 84 -14.02 -3.48 -19.99
C HIS A 84 -14.37 -4.86 -19.41
N GLU A 85 -15.67 -5.13 -19.23
CA GLU A 85 -16.16 -6.38 -18.69
C GLU A 85 -15.72 -7.56 -19.59
N GLY A 86 -15.29 -8.66 -18.96
CA GLY A 86 -14.73 -9.82 -19.65
C GLY A 86 -13.24 -9.72 -19.99
N GLN A 87 -12.61 -8.55 -19.83
CA GLN A 87 -11.16 -8.41 -19.91
C GLN A 87 -10.51 -8.58 -18.53
N GLU A 88 -9.26 -9.04 -18.54
CA GLU A 88 -8.51 -9.38 -17.34
C GLU A 88 -7.12 -8.76 -17.37
N VAL A 89 -6.67 -8.26 -16.22
CA VAL A 89 -5.29 -7.78 -16.03
C VAL A 89 -4.64 -8.62 -14.94
N PHE A 90 -3.34 -8.88 -15.08
CA PHE A 90 -2.59 -9.74 -14.17
C PHE A 90 -1.43 -9.02 -13.47
N PRO A 91 -1.72 -8.06 -12.56
CA PRO A 91 -0.68 -7.30 -11.85
C PRO A 91 0.23 -8.17 -11.00
N THR A 92 1.43 -7.68 -10.73
CA THR A 92 2.29 -8.22 -9.67
C THR A 92 2.54 -7.17 -8.59
N ILE A 93 2.61 -7.63 -7.33
CA ILE A 93 3.08 -6.85 -6.18
C ILE A 93 4.38 -7.48 -5.68
N GLU A 94 5.43 -6.68 -5.57
CA GLU A 94 6.69 -7.06 -4.93
C GLU A 94 6.89 -6.18 -3.71
N LEU A 95 6.90 -6.77 -2.51
CA LEU A 95 7.20 -6.05 -1.28
C LEU A 95 8.70 -6.08 -1.01
N ILE A 96 9.28 -4.91 -0.82
CA ILE A 96 10.74 -4.74 -0.69
C ILE A 96 11.15 -4.18 0.67
N ASP A 97 10.20 -3.67 1.46
CA ASP A 97 10.41 -3.24 2.85
C ASP A 97 9.05 -3.15 3.60
N ARG A 98 9.07 -2.79 4.88
CA ARG A 98 7.91 -2.69 5.79
C ARG A 98 7.62 -1.28 6.27
N THR A 99 6.44 -1.10 6.87
CA THR A 99 6.00 0.21 7.41
C THR A 99 6.55 0.54 8.80
N TYR A 100 7.13 -0.44 9.50
CA TYR A 100 7.62 -0.28 10.88
C TYR A 100 6.56 0.37 11.81
N ALA A 101 5.31 -0.06 11.67
CA ALA A 101 4.21 0.40 12.51
C ALA A 101 4.48 0.11 14.00
N PRO A 102 3.89 0.89 14.93
CA PRO A 102 3.92 0.56 16.35
C PRO A 102 3.41 -0.88 16.59
N PRO A 103 4.04 -1.65 17.50
CA PRO A 103 3.63 -3.03 17.75
C PRO A 103 2.13 -3.16 18.03
N GLY A 104 1.47 -4.09 17.33
CA GLY A 104 0.03 -4.32 17.44
C GLY A 104 -0.85 -3.34 16.66
N GLN A 105 -0.26 -2.39 15.93
CA GLN A 105 -0.97 -1.45 15.06
C GLN A 105 -0.70 -1.68 13.56
N GLU A 106 -0.09 -2.80 13.18
CA GLU A 106 0.32 -3.08 11.81
C GLU A 106 -0.87 -3.02 10.84
N LEU A 107 -2.04 -3.54 11.24
CA LEU A 107 -3.28 -3.51 10.45
C LEU A 107 -3.90 -2.12 10.26
N ARG A 108 -3.49 -1.16 11.10
CA ARG A 108 -3.88 0.25 11.01
C ARG A 108 -3.05 1.01 9.98
N PHE A 109 -1.84 0.50 9.67
CA PHE A 109 -0.91 1.11 8.72
C PHE A 109 -0.53 0.13 7.60
N PRO A 110 -1.51 -0.39 6.84
CA PRO A 110 -1.21 -1.22 5.68
C PRO A 110 -0.57 -0.39 4.57
N ILE A 111 0.25 -1.01 3.73
CA ILE A 111 0.72 -0.38 2.49
C ILE A 111 -0.48 -0.30 1.52
N PRO A 112 -0.88 0.90 1.07
CA PRO A 112 -1.94 1.03 0.08
C PRO A 112 -1.43 0.59 -1.30
N ILE A 113 -2.18 -0.28 -1.95
CA ILE A 113 -1.92 -0.75 -3.31
C ILE A 113 -3.11 -0.33 -4.17
N ASP A 114 -3.01 0.82 -4.82
CA ASP A 114 -4.09 1.38 -5.62
C ASP A 114 -3.94 0.95 -7.09
N LEU A 115 -4.77 -0.02 -7.52
CA LEU A 115 -4.90 -0.40 -8.92
C LEU A 115 -5.89 0.56 -9.57
N THR A 116 -5.40 1.70 -10.05
CA THR A 116 -6.28 2.77 -10.58
C THR A 116 -6.97 2.37 -11.88
N TYR A 117 -8.07 3.04 -12.21
CA TYR A 117 -8.78 2.76 -13.47
C TYR A 117 -7.88 3.05 -14.66
N GLU A 118 -7.13 4.15 -14.61
CA GLU A 118 -6.19 4.58 -15.64
C GLU A 118 -5.07 3.54 -15.84
N ASP A 119 -4.50 3.00 -14.76
CA ASP A 119 -3.46 1.98 -14.85
C ASP A 119 -3.97 0.69 -15.49
N LEU A 120 -5.21 0.28 -15.14
CA LEU A 120 -5.85 -0.88 -15.72
C LEU A 120 -6.16 -0.66 -17.21
N GLN A 121 -6.63 0.52 -17.61
CA GLN A 121 -6.85 0.86 -19.01
C GLN A 121 -5.55 0.85 -19.82
N LEU A 122 -4.47 1.44 -19.27
CA LEU A 122 -3.15 1.40 -19.90
C LEU A 122 -2.68 -0.05 -20.08
N ALA A 123 -2.83 -0.88 -19.06
CA ALA A 123 -2.48 -2.30 -19.13
C ALA A 123 -3.30 -3.05 -20.19
N LEU A 124 -4.61 -2.82 -20.27
CA LEU A 124 -5.47 -3.41 -21.31
C LEU A 124 -5.11 -2.93 -22.72
N ALA A 125 -4.64 -1.70 -22.85
CA ALA A 125 -4.11 -1.14 -24.10
C ALA A 125 -2.68 -1.63 -24.45
N GLY A 126 -2.16 -2.63 -23.73
CA GLY A 126 -0.85 -3.22 -23.96
C GLY A 126 0.31 -2.33 -23.49
N LYS A 127 0.06 -1.34 -22.64
CA LYS A 127 1.10 -0.52 -22.02
C LYS A 127 1.57 -1.15 -20.71
N PHE A 128 2.85 -1.01 -20.42
CA PHE A 128 3.42 -1.47 -19.16
C PHE A 128 3.44 -0.33 -18.15
N VAL A 129 2.85 -0.56 -16.98
CA VAL A 129 2.78 0.42 -15.89
C VAL A 129 3.60 -0.07 -14.71
N THR A 130 4.46 0.78 -14.17
CA THR A 130 5.18 0.52 -12.91
C THR A 130 4.85 1.59 -11.89
N ARG A 131 4.35 1.18 -10.73
CA ARG A 131 4.13 2.06 -9.57
C ARG A 131 5.11 1.66 -8.48
N VAL A 132 5.67 2.65 -7.79
CA VAL A 132 6.50 2.44 -6.60
C VAL A 132 5.84 3.16 -5.44
N VAL A 133 5.56 2.41 -4.37
CA VAL A 133 5.06 2.98 -3.12
C VAL A 133 6.25 3.24 -2.22
N TYR A 134 6.33 4.45 -1.67
CA TYR A 134 7.37 4.85 -0.74
C TYR A 134 6.78 5.44 0.54
N LEU A 135 7.57 5.38 1.61
CA LEU A 135 7.28 6.04 2.88
C LEU A 135 8.13 7.30 2.99
N GLU A 136 7.48 8.44 3.15
CA GLU A 136 8.14 9.71 3.41
C GLU A 136 8.89 9.70 4.75
N ASP A 137 9.97 10.46 4.86
CA ASP A 137 10.61 10.71 6.15
C ASP A 137 9.73 11.69 6.95
N PRO A 138 9.15 11.29 8.10
CA PRO A 138 8.27 12.14 8.89
C PRO A 138 8.95 13.43 9.39
N ARG A 139 10.28 13.49 9.40
CA ARG A 139 11.04 14.69 9.79
C ARG A 139 11.18 15.69 8.64
N ARG A 140 10.97 15.25 7.39
CA ARG A 140 11.09 16.08 6.18
C ARG A 140 9.73 16.37 5.54
N ALA A 141 8.73 15.52 5.80
CA ALA A 141 7.37 15.72 5.34
C ALA A 141 6.77 16.99 5.95
N LEU A 142 6.24 17.87 5.11
CA LEU A 142 5.45 19.01 5.57
C LEU A 142 4.13 18.45 6.15
N PRO A 143 3.74 18.79 7.39
CA PRO A 143 2.45 18.40 7.94
C PRO A 143 1.35 19.23 7.27
N VAL A 144 0.97 18.84 6.06
CA VAL A 144 -0.19 19.39 5.35
C VAL A 144 -1.37 18.47 5.64
N ALA A 145 -2.46 19.02 6.16
CA ALA A 145 -3.71 18.29 6.25
C ALA A 145 -4.11 17.90 4.82
N GLU A 146 -4.09 16.60 4.54
CA GLU A 146 -4.41 16.08 3.22
C GLU A 146 -5.83 16.52 2.83
N ASP A 147 -5.97 17.18 1.68
CA ASP A 147 -7.28 17.39 1.09
C ASP A 147 -7.94 16.02 0.87
N LYS A 148 -9.19 15.88 1.31
CA LYS A 148 -10.03 14.70 1.08
C LYS A 148 -10.30 14.57 -0.43
N GLY A 149 -9.33 14.08 -1.19
CA GLY A 149 -9.37 13.99 -2.65
C GLY A 149 -8.05 14.28 -3.37
N GLY A 150 -6.99 14.69 -2.67
CA GLY A 150 -5.68 14.95 -3.28
C GLY A 150 -5.07 13.68 -3.92
N ARG A 151 -4.53 13.83 -5.14
CA ARG A 151 -3.76 12.78 -5.83
C ARG A 151 -2.51 12.48 -5.00
N ARG A 152 -2.43 11.30 -4.39
CA ARG A 152 -1.29 10.83 -3.57
C ARG A 152 -0.16 10.20 -4.38
N TRP A 153 -0.14 10.47 -5.68
CA TRP A 153 0.82 9.93 -6.62
C TRP A 153 1.12 10.98 -7.68
N PHE A 154 2.29 10.86 -8.27
CA PHE A 154 2.74 11.67 -9.39
C PHE A 154 3.39 10.77 -10.44
N GLU A 155 3.46 11.25 -11.67
CA GLU A 155 4.21 10.58 -12.73
C GLU A 155 5.67 11.02 -12.69
N VAL A 156 6.57 10.07 -12.82
CA VAL A 156 7.99 10.36 -12.94
C VAL A 156 8.26 10.78 -14.39
N ALA A 157 9.19 11.72 -14.58
CA ALA A 157 9.55 12.20 -15.91
C ALA A 157 9.97 11.05 -16.84
N ALA A 158 9.68 11.20 -18.14
CA ALA A 158 10.03 10.20 -19.13
C ALA A 158 11.54 9.88 -19.09
N GLY A 159 11.88 8.59 -19.08
CA GLY A 159 13.26 8.11 -19.00
C GLY A 159 13.86 8.08 -17.59
N GLN A 160 13.14 8.55 -16.57
CA GLN A 160 13.56 8.37 -15.17
C GLN A 160 13.01 7.08 -14.58
N ASP A 161 13.80 6.52 -13.66
CA ASP A 161 13.44 5.32 -12.93
C ASP A 161 12.55 5.66 -11.73
N PRO A 162 11.31 5.13 -11.66
CA PRO A 162 10.43 5.43 -10.54
C PRO A 162 10.92 4.90 -9.20
N LEU A 163 11.79 3.88 -9.19
CA LEU A 163 12.39 3.40 -7.95
C LEU A 163 13.42 4.40 -7.42
N ALA A 164 14.29 4.91 -8.29
CA ALA A 164 15.26 5.94 -7.92
C ALA A 164 14.56 7.25 -7.49
N ALA A 165 13.48 7.65 -8.17
CA ALA A 165 12.69 8.80 -7.77
C ALA A 165 12.07 8.61 -6.37
N ALA A 166 11.54 7.41 -6.09
CA ALA A 166 10.98 7.07 -4.79
C ALA A 166 12.06 7.05 -3.68
N ASP A 167 13.26 6.55 -3.95
CA ASP A 167 14.42 6.59 -3.04
C ASP A 167 14.86 8.02 -2.69
N LEU A 168 14.71 8.97 -3.61
CA LEU A 168 15.02 10.39 -3.35
C LEU A 168 14.00 11.06 -2.42
N LEU A 169 12.74 10.63 -2.48
CA LEU A 169 11.63 11.22 -1.72
C LEU A 169 11.41 10.53 -0.37
N GLY A 170 11.78 9.27 -0.25
CA GLY A 170 11.57 8.47 0.94
C GLY A 170 12.13 7.07 0.80
N ARG A 171 11.49 6.11 1.47
CA ARG A 171 11.91 4.71 1.45
C ARG A 171 10.92 3.87 0.64
N PRO A 172 11.30 3.32 -0.51
CA PRO A 172 10.47 2.39 -1.27
C PRO A 172 10.12 1.15 -0.46
N VAL A 173 8.83 0.77 -0.48
CA VAL A 173 8.31 -0.38 0.27
C VAL A 173 7.60 -1.40 -0.62
N ALA A 174 7.08 -0.98 -1.77
CA ALA A 174 6.43 -1.87 -2.72
C ALA A 174 6.63 -1.44 -4.16
N ILE A 175 6.68 -2.41 -5.08
CA ILE A 175 6.69 -2.21 -6.52
C ILE A 175 5.50 -2.95 -7.12
N ILE A 176 4.70 -2.26 -7.92
CA ILE A 176 3.55 -2.82 -8.61
C ILE A 176 3.81 -2.74 -10.11
N ARG A 177 3.55 -3.83 -10.82
CA ARG A 177 3.70 -3.90 -12.28
C ARG A 177 2.42 -4.40 -12.94
N LEU A 178 1.93 -3.68 -13.94
CA LEU A 178 0.75 -4.02 -14.75
C LEU A 178 1.10 -4.02 -16.23
N GLY A 179 0.30 -4.72 -17.03
CA GLY A 179 0.52 -4.83 -18.49
C GLY A 179 1.60 -5.84 -18.88
N GLY A 180 1.94 -6.76 -17.98
CA GLY A 180 2.75 -7.94 -18.31
C GLY A 180 1.98 -8.94 -19.17
N ARG A 181 2.64 -10.03 -19.56
CA ARG A 181 2.01 -11.11 -20.35
C ARG A 181 0.81 -11.70 -19.60
N ALA A 182 -0.28 -11.93 -20.33
CA ALA A 182 -1.39 -12.76 -19.90
C ALA A 182 -0.99 -14.25 -19.95
N PRO A 183 -1.61 -15.13 -19.16
CA PRO A 183 -1.40 -16.57 -19.32
C PRO A 183 -2.04 -17.01 -20.65
N ASP A 184 -1.51 -18.09 -21.24
CA ASP A 184 -2.18 -18.75 -22.36
C ASP A 184 -3.53 -19.34 -21.91
N ARG A 185 -4.32 -19.86 -22.86
CA ARG A 185 -5.64 -20.47 -22.56
C ARG A 185 -5.58 -21.74 -21.68
N SER A 186 -4.38 -22.25 -21.37
CA SER A 186 -4.18 -23.34 -20.40
C SER A 186 -4.22 -22.82 -18.96
N ALA A 187 -4.26 -23.73 -17.99
CA ALA A 187 -4.06 -23.35 -16.60
C ALA A 187 -2.73 -22.58 -16.45
N PRO A 188 -2.70 -21.49 -15.66
CA PRO A 188 -1.49 -20.71 -15.46
C PRO A 188 -0.40 -21.57 -14.83
N ASP A 189 0.82 -21.50 -15.37
CA ASP A 189 1.94 -22.27 -14.84
C ASP A 189 2.51 -21.67 -13.55
N ALA A 190 3.33 -22.46 -12.83
CA ALA A 190 3.93 -22.03 -11.57
C ALA A 190 4.82 -20.78 -11.72
N LYS A 191 5.44 -20.59 -12.89
CA LYS A 191 6.30 -19.43 -13.18
C LYS A 191 5.47 -18.16 -13.30
N PHE A 192 4.34 -18.22 -13.99
CA PHE A 192 3.40 -17.13 -14.13
C PHE A 192 2.81 -16.71 -12.78
N LEU A 193 2.50 -17.68 -11.92
CA LEU A 193 1.98 -17.46 -10.57
C LEU A 193 3.04 -17.11 -9.52
N PHE A 194 4.32 -17.03 -9.92
CA PHE A 194 5.46 -16.79 -9.03
C PHE A 194 5.53 -17.76 -7.83
N GLY A 195 5.14 -19.02 -8.04
CA GLY A 195 5.19 -20.06 -7.01
C GLY A 195 4.14 -19.91 -5.89
N CYS A 196 3.23 -18.92 -5.97
CA CYS A 196 2.18 -18.68 -4.96
C CYS A 196 2.73 -18.58 -3.52
N PRO A 197 3.54 -17.55 -3.21
CA PRO A 197 4.04 -17.34 -1.86
C PRO A 197 2.89 -17.22 -0.85
N PRO A 198 3.12 -17.54 0.44
CA PRO A 198 2.06 -17.57 1.43
C PRO A 198 1.38 -16.20 1.58
N VAL A 199 0.06 -16.20 1.74
CA VAL A 199 -0.75 -15.01 2.01
C VAL A 199 -1.38 -15.15 3.39
N GLN A 200 -1.26 -14.12 4.22
CA GLN A 200 -1.94 -14.06 5.51
C GLN A 200 -3.28 -13.35 5.34
N HIS A 201 -4.39 -14.07 5.45
CA HIS A 201 -5.73 -13.45 5.39
C HIS A 201 -6.11 -12.90 6.77
N TYR A 202 -6.59 -11.66 6.81
CA TYR A 202 -7.13 -11.05 8.02
C TYR A 202 -8.66 -11.15 8.01
N ALA A 203 -9.24 -11.49 9.15
CA ALA A 203 -10.69 -11.36 9.31
C ALA A 203 -11.07 -9.87 9.15
N MET A 204 -12.10 -9.57 8.35
CA MET A 204 -12.67 -8.23 8.33
C MET A 204 -13.21 -7.90 9.72
N SER A 205 -12.48 -7.11 10.51
CA SER A 205 -13.06 -6.48 11.68
C SER A 205 -13.90 -5.28 11.22
N PRO A 206 -15.14 -5.12 11.71
CA PRO A 206 -15.87 -3.87 11.57
C PRO A 206 -14.99 -2.74 12.12
N GLN A 207 -14.69 -1.75 11.29
CA GLN A 207 -13.79 -0.66 11.64
C GLN A 207 -14.34 0.08 12.87
N ALA A 208 -13.60 0.08 13.99
CA ALA A 208 -13.96 0.88 15.15
C ALA A 208 -13.94 2.37 14.74
N PRO A 209 -14.94 3.18 15.14
CA PRO A 209 -14.99 4.59 14.77
C PRO A 209 -13.73 5.30 15.27
N ALA A 210 -13.17 6.17 14.43
CA ALA A 210 -12.02 6.99 14.79
C ALA A 210 -12.29 7.70 16.13
N PRO A 211 -11.31 7.75 17.05
CA PRO A 211 -11.50 8.47 18.30
C PRO A 211 -11.83 9.92 17.96
N ASN A 212 -13.03 10.36 18.35
CA ASN A 212 -13.44 11.75 18.29
C ASN A 212 -12.34 12.55 19.00
N SER A 213 -11.55 13.31 18.25
CA SER A 213 -10.66 14.33 18.79
C SER A 213 -11.54 15.28 19.57
N GLY A 214 -11.55 15.08 20.89
CA GLY A 214 -12.42 15.74 21.84
C GLY A 214 -12.31 17.24 21.64
N ARG A 215 -13.45 17.83 21.28
CA ARG A 215 -13.73 19.25 21.39
C ARG A 215 -13.18 19.73 22.72
N LEU A 216 -12.05 20.45 22.70
CA LEU A 216 -11.56 21.20 23.86
C LEU A 216 -12.76 21.99 24.39
N ARG A 217 -13.26 21.58 25.55
CA ARG A 217 -14.32 22.28 26.26
C ARG A 217 -13.78 23.69 26.48
N ARG A 218 -14.38 24.67 25.81
CA ARG A 218 -14.16 26.08 26.14
C ARG A 218 -14.54 26.22 27.61
N SER A 219 -13.60 26.69 28.41
CA SER A 219 -13.85 27.14 29.78
C SER A 219 -14.81 28.33 29.71
N ASP A 220 -15.98 28.19 30.32
CA ASP A 220 -16.90 29.30 30.57
C ASP A 220 -16.25 30.29 31.56
N PRO A 221 -16.35 31.62 31.34
CA PRO A 221 -15.81 32.59 32.28
C PRO A 221 -16.80 32.87 33.43
N ALA A 222 -16.23 32.89 34.63
CA ALA A 222 -16.64 33.65 35.83
C ALA A 222 -18.15 33.78 36.16
N ALA A 223 -18.59 33.03 37.19
CA ALA A 223 -19.77 33.38 37.97
C ALA A 223 -19.37 34.36 39.10
N GLU A 224 -19.97 35.55 39.11
CA GLU A 224 -19.91 36.50 40.22
C GLU A 224 -20.52 35.90 41.51
N PRO A 225 -20.02 36.28 42.71
CA PRO A 225 -20.55 35.78 43.97
C PRO A 225 -21.82 36.54 44.39
N GLN A 226 -22.91 35.81 44.63
CA GLN A 226 -24.11 36.33 45.30
C GLN A 226 -24.04 36.14 46.83
N PRO A 227 -24.68 37.03 47.61
CA PRO A 227 -24.38 37.23 49.02
C PRO A 227 -25.08 36.24 49.95
N THR A 228 -24.42 35.99 51.09
CA THR A 228 -24.85 35.14 52.21
C THR A 228 -26.15 35.63 52.86
N PRO A 229 -27.14 34.75 53.14
CA PRO A 229 -28.23 35.08 54.04
C PRO A 229 -27.91 34.67 55.49
N ALA A 230 -28.32 35.55 56.39
CA ALA A 230 -28.06 35.55 57.83
C ALA A 230 -28.78 34.43 58.60
N VAL A 231 -28.12 34.00 59.68
CA VAL A 231 -28.62 33.11 60.73
C VAL A 231 -29.71 33.79 61.55
N LYS A 232 -30.74 33.03 61.97
CA LYS A 232 -31.53 33.37 63.16
C LYS A 232 -31.67 32.14 64.09
N PRO A 233 -31.42 32.30 65.40
CA PRO A 233 -31.34 31.19 66.37
C PRO A 233 -32.70 30.92 67.04
N PRO A 234 -32.83 29.89 67.90
CA PRO A 234 -33.91 29.85 68.88
C PRO A 234 -33.81 30.97 69.92
#